data_AF-A0A973W0K0-F1
#
_entry.id   AF-A0A973W0K0-F1
#
_cell.length_a   1.000
_cell.length_b   1.000
_cell.length_c   1.000
_cell.angle_alpha   90.00
_cell.angle_beta   90.00
_cell.angle_gamma   90.00
#
_symmetry.space_group_name_H-M   'P 1'
#
loop_
_entity.id
_entity.type
_entity.pdbx_description
1 polymer ?
#
loop_
_entity_poly.entity_id
_entity_poly.type
_entity_poly.pdbx_seq_one_letter_code
_entity_poly.pdbx_strand_id
1 'polypeptide(L)'
;MSSLNSLERAVLERILRDTPGDLAPILRAQIDGATVVGRKNTGAGFFTELKVESAVGRMSERVIEDVWADIEGFDVPMTFLVFLREGIIRTLEGAAINEDATDVDFSRVGFAIKE
;
A
#
# COMPACT_ATOMS: atom_id res chain seq x y z
N MET A 1 -11.40 -8.19 10.84
CA MET A 1 -10.85 -7.70 9.56
C MET A 1 -11.45 -6.33 9.30
N SER A 2 -10.62 -5.36 8.91
CA SER A 2 -11.08 -3.99 8.62
C SER A 2 -10.91 -3.68 7.13
N SER A 3 -11.52 -2.60 6.66
CA SER A 3 -11.22 -2.05 5.33
C SER A 3 -9.86 -1.35 5.30
N LEU A 4 -9.38 -1.07 4.09
CA LEU A 4 -8.30 -0.13 3.83
C LEU A 4 -8.68 1.26 4.37
N ASN A 5 -7.72 1.99 4.92
CA ASN A 5 -7.87 3.41 5.24
C ASN A 5 -7.63 4.27 3.98
N SER A 6 -7.79 5.59 4.10
CA SER A 6 -7.66 6.52 2.97
C SER A 6 -6.28 6.52 2.34
N LEU A 7 -5.21 6.52 3.14
CA LEU A 7 -3.83 6.49 2.65
C LEU A 7 -3.53 5.18 1.91
N GLU A 8 -3.83 4.05 2.54
CA GLU A 8 -3.61 2.71 1.96
C GLU A 8 -4.35 2.55 0.63
N ARG A 9 -5.61 3.01 0.57
CA ARG A 9 -6.41 2.97 -0.66
C ARG A 9 -5.82 3.88 -1.74
N ALA A 10 -5.44 5.11 -1.39
CA ALA A 10 -4.88 6.06 -2.36
C ALA A 10 -3.55 5.54 -2.96
N VAL A 11 -2.70 4.94 -2.14
CA VAL A 11 -1.45 4.31 -2.58
C VAL A 11 -1.73 3.13 -3.52
N LEU A 12 -2.62 2.21 -3.13
CA LEU A 12 -2.98 1.06 -3.98
C LEU A 12 -3.62 1.48 -5.31
N GLU A 13 -4.45 2.53 -5.28
CA GLU A 13 -5.04 3.10 -6.49
C GLU A 13 -4.00 3.77 -7.39
N ARG A 14 -2.96 4.36 -6.80
CA ARG A 14 -1.82 4.89 -7.56
C ARG A 14 -1.02 3.78 -8.22
N ILE A 15 -0.62 2.76 -7.45
CA ILE A 15 0.06 1.57 -7.98
C ILE A 15 -0.71 0.98 -9.17
N LEU A 16 -2.03 0.90 -9.04
CA LEU A 16 -2.88 0.39 -10.10
C LEU A 16 -2.93 1.27 -11.35
N ARG A 17 -2.84 2.60 -11.22
CA ARG A 17 -2.73 3.49 -12.40
C ARG A 17 -1.43 3.27 -13.16
N ASP A 18 -0.35 2.99 -12.44
CA ASP A 18 0.98 2.79 -13.01
C ASP A 18 1.20 1.36 -13.53
N THR A 19 0.28 0.44 -13.19
CA THR A 19 0.34 -0.95 -13.62
C THR A 19 -0.02 -1.09 -15.10
N PRO A 20 0.74 -1.89 -15.89
CA PRO A 20 0.43 -2.17 -17.29
C PRO A 20 -1.01 -2.65 -17.54
N GLY A 21 -1.58 -2.28 -18.68
CA GLY A 21 -3.02 -2.45 -18.95
C GLY A 21 -3.54 -3.89 -18.97
N ASP A 22 -2.68 -4.87 -19.22
CA ASP A 22 -3.00 -6.30 -19.15
C ASP A 22 -3.05 -6.84 -17.70
N LEU A 23 -2.26 -6.23 -16.80
CA LEU A 23 -2.20 -6.58 -15.39
C LEU A 23 -3.17 -5.77 -14.51
N ALA A 24 -3.54 -4.56 -14.94
CA ALA A 24 -4.40 -3.66 -14.17
C ALA A 24 -5.75 -4.28 -13.75
N PRO A 25 -6.48 -5.05 -14.60
CA PRO A 25 -7.73 -5.68 -14.18
C PRO A 25 -7.55 -6.72 -13.07
N ILE A 26 -6.44 -7.47 -13.09
CA ILE A 26 -6.09 -8.47 -12.07
C ILE A 26 -5.84 -7.75 -10.74
N LEU A 27 -4.99 -6.72 -10.78
CA LEU A 27 -4.63 -5.94 -9.59
C LEU A 27 -5.85 -5.21 -8.99
N ARG A 28 -6.70 -4.60 -9.83
CA ARG A 28 -7.96 -3.97 -9.40
C ARG A 28 -8.83 -4.95 -8.62
N ALA A 29 -9.04 -6.14 -9.17
CA ALA A 29 -9.89 -7.13 -8.53
C ALA A 29 -9.30 -7.65 -7.20
N GLN A 30 -7.97 -7.76 -7.10
CA GLN A 30 -7.31 -8.08 -5.84
C GLN A 30 -7.47 -6.97 -4.80
N ILE A 31 -7.32 -5.69 -5.18
CA ILE A 31 -7.51 -4.54 -4.30
C ILE A 31 -8.96 -4.46 -3.81
N ASP A 32 -9.93 -4.63 -4.70
CA ASP A 32 -11.36 -4.57 -4.37
C ASP A 32 -11.80 -5.72 -3.44
N GLY A 33 -11.15 -6.89 -3.58
CA GLY A 33 -11.37 -8.06 -2.72
C GLY A 33 -10.46 -8.14 -1.48
N ALA A 34 -9.62 -7.13 -1.23
CA ALA A 34 -8.68 -7.14 -0.12
C ALA A 34 -9.34 -6.72 1.20
N THR A 35 -9.01 -7.44 2.26
CA THR A 35 -9.35 -7.08 3.64
C THR A 35 -8.07 -6.93 4.46
N VAL A 36 -8.06 -5.95 5.37
CA VAL A 36 -6.93 -5.74 6.28
C VAL A 36 -7.05 -6.71 7.44
N VAL A 37 -6.00 -7.50 7.62
CA VAL A 37 -5.89 -8.46 8.73
C VAL A 37 -5.10 -7.90 9.90
N GLY A 38 -4.14 -7.01 9.64
CA GLY A 38 -3.33 -6.37 10.66
C GLY A 38 -2.59 -5.14 10.14
N ARG A 39 -2.23 -4.25 11.07
CA ARG A 39 -1.35 -3.11 10.83
C ARG A 39 -0.25 -3.12 11.88
N LYS A 40 0.96 -2.76 11.49
CA LYS A 40 2.10 -2.63 12.40
C LYS A 40 2.91 -1.40 12.03
N ASN A 41 2.95 -0.41 12.93
CA ASN A 41 3.90 0.69 12.87
C ASN A 41 5.22 0.23 13.53
N THR A 42 6.36 0.54 12.91
CA THR A 42 7.70 0.15 13.38
C THR A 42 8.54 1.33 13.84
N GLY A 43 8.03 2.56 13.76
CA GLY A 43 8.81 3.79 13.90
C GLY A 43 9.55 4.18 12.61
N ALA A 44 9.95 3.20 11.79
CA ALA A 44 10.52 3.44 10.46
C ALA A 44 9.46 3.44 9.34
N GLY A 45 8.18 3.43 9.68
CA GLY A 45 7.07 3.27 8.74
C GLY A 45 6.04 2.27 9.25
N PHE A 46 5.30 1.65 8.32
CA PHE A 46 4.28 0.66 8.67
C PHE A 46 4.16 -0.48 7.65
N PHE A 47 3.58 -1.58 8.12
CA PHE A 47 3.11 -2.69 7.31
C PHE A 47 1.60 -2.87 7.50
N THR A 48 0.88 -3.03 6.41
CA THR A 48 -0.53 -3.44 6.40
C THR A 48 -0.61 -4.82 5.74
N GLU A 49 -0.99 -5.82 6.54
CA GLU A 49 -1.20 -7.17 6.05
C GLU A 49 -2.61 -7.32 5.46
N LEU A 50 -2.68 -7.92 4.28
CA LEU A 50 -3.87 -8.02 3.45
C LEU A 50 -4.21 -9.49 3.17
N LYS A 51 -5.51 -9.79 3.21
CA LYS A 51 -6.08 -11.05 2.75
C LYS A 51 -7.05 -10.78 1.61
N VAL A 52 -6.80 -11.42 0.47
CA VAL A 52 -7.68 -11.41 -0.71
C VAL A 52 -8.49 -12.71 -0.68
N GLU A 53 -9.82 -12.61 -0.54
CA GLU A 53 -10.68 -13.78 -0.29
C GLU A 53 -10.95 -14.63 -1.54
N SER A 54 -10.92 -14.02 -2.73
CA SER A 54 -11.05 -14.73 -4.01
C SER A 54 -10.06 -14.13 -5.01
N ALA A 55 -9.00 -14.88 -5.33
CA ALA A 55 -8.00 -14.45 -6.28
C ALA A 55 -8.58 -14.43 -7.71
N VAL A 56 -8.83 -13.23 -8.23
CA VAL A 56 -9.20 -13.01 -9.63
C VAL A 56 -7.91 -12.89 -10.44
N GLY A 57 -7.23 -14.02 -10.65
CA GLY A 57 -5.95 -14.08 -11.34
C GLY A 57 -4.72 -13.83 -10.45
N ARG A 58 -3.54 -14.19 -10.98
CA ARG A 58 -2.24 -14.07 -10.31
C ARG A 58 -1.33 -13.19 -11.15
N MET A 59 -0.62 -12.30 -10.48
CA MET A 59 0.41 -11.45 -11.06
C MET A 59 1.76 -12.20 -11.11
N SER A 60 2.61 -11.87 -12.09
CA SER A 60 3.98 -12.40 -12.17
C SER A 60 4.92 -11.74 -11.17
N GLU A 61 4.57 -10.53 -10.77
CA GLU A 61 5.36 -9.63 -9.95
C GLU A 61 5.46 -10.16 -8.51
N ARG A 62 6.61 -9.94 -7.89
CA ARG A 62 6.84 -10.22 -6.46
C ARG A 62 6.68 -8.98 -5.60
N VAL A 63 7.02 -7.83 -6.17
CA VAL A 63 6.94 -6.51 -5.53
C VAL A 63 6.51 -5.51 -6.60
N ILE A 64 5.65 -4.57 -6.24
CA ILE A 64 5.36 -3.37 -7.02
C ILE A 64 5.74 -2.18 -6.15
N GLU A 65 6.49 -1.23 -6.69
CA GLU A 65 7.11 -0.13 -5.94
C GLU A 65 6.94 1.21 -6.68
N ASP A 66 7.75 2.21 -6.30
CA ASP A 66 7.82 3.54 -6.90
C ASP A 66 6.58 4.43 -6.71
N VAL A 67 5.87 4.23 -5.60
CA VAL A 67 4.84 5.17 -5.15
C VAL A 67 5.34 5.98 -3.98
N TRP A 68 5.09 7.28 -4.04
CA TRP A 68 5.56 8.24 -3.06
C TRP A 68 4.40 9.10 -2.57
N ALA A 69 4.42 9.47 -1.28
CA ALA A 69 3.47 10.42 -0.73
C ALA A 69 4.15 11.36 0.26
N ASP A 70 3.81 12.64 0.16
CA ASP A 70 4.09 13.59 1.23
C ASP A 70 3.14 13.30 2.39
N ILE A 71 3.68 13.22 3.60
CA ILE A 71 2.93 12.97 4.83
C ILE A 71 3.02 14.21 5.71
N GLU A 72 1.89 14.63 6.25
CA GLU A 72 1.85 15.79 7.16
C GLU A 72 2.77 15.56 8.36
N GLY A 73 3.70 16.50 8.57
CA GLY A 73 4.68 16.46 9.65
C GLY A 73 6.01 15.80 9.29
N PHE A 74 6.16 15.24 8.08
CA PHE A 74 7.44 14.76 7.57
C PHE A 74 8.08 15.81 6.65
N ASP A 75 9.40 15.97 6.72
CA ASP A 75 10.18 16.86 5.86
C ASP A 75 10.45 16.22 4.49
N VAL A 76 10.47 14.88 4.43
CA VAL A 76 10.65 14.13 3.18
C VAL A 76 9.51 13.14 2.93
N PRO A 77 9.25 12.78 1.65
CA PRO A 77 8.14 11.90 1.32
C PRO A 77 8.42 10.46 1.76
N MET A 78 7.37 9.74 2.13
CA MET A 78 7.41 8.29 2.31
C MET A 78 7.40 7.58 0.96
N THR A 79 8.04 6.42 0.92
CA THR A 79 7.96 5.49 -0.21
C THR A 79 7.03 4.32 0.14
N PHE A 80 6.34 3.80 -0.86
CA PHE A 80 5.37 2.73 -0.71
C PHE A 80 5.61 1.63 -1.72
N LEU A 81 5.41 0.41 -1.27
CA LEU A 81 5.53 -0.78 -2.09
C LEU A 81 4.60 -1.88 -1.60
N VAL A 82 4.22 -2.75 -2.53
CA VAL A 82 3.31 -3.86 -2.29
C VAL A 82 4.03 -5.16 -2.56
N PHE A 83 4.08 -6.02 -1.56
CA PHE A 83 4.57 -7.38 -1.69
C PHE A 83 3.45 -8.32 -2.14
N LEU A 84 3.77 -9.13 -3.14
CA LEU A 84 2.92 -10.19 -3.64
C LEU A 84 3.51 -11.54 -3.26
N ARG A 85 2.65 -12.45 -2.81
CA ARG A 85 2.99 -13.86 -2.58
C ARG A 85 2.16 -14.72 -3.51
N GLU A 86 2.85 -15.49 -4.35
CA GLU A 86 2.23 -16.30 -5.40
C GLU A 86 1.32 -15.48 -6.33
N GLY A 87 1.73 -14.24 -6.63
CA GLY A 87 0.98 -13.33 -7.50
C GLY A 87 -0.24 -12.68 -6.86
N ILE A 88 -0.40 -12.78 -5.53
CA ILE A 88 -1.49 -12.18 -4.77
C ILE A 88 -0.92 -11.14 -3.80
N ILE A 89 -1.52 -9.95 -3.74
CA ILE A 89 -1.18 -8.91 -2.76
C ILE A 89 -1.26 -9.48 -1.33
N ARG A 90 -0.20 -9.26 -0.54
CA ARG A 90 -0.14 -9.67 0.87
C ARG A 90 0.19 -8.56 1.82
N THR A 91 1.07 -7.65 1.44
CA THR A 91 1.53 -6.62 2.35
C THR A 91 1.71 -5.33 1.60
N LEU A 92 1.10 -4.26 2.10
CA LEU A 92 1.49 -2.90 1.75
C LEU A 92 2.50 -2.42 2.80
N GLU A 93 3.65 -1.95 2.35
CA GLU A 93 4.64 -1.26 3.17
C GLU A 93 4.63 0.23 2.81
N GLY A 94 4.66 1.07 3.85
CA GLY A 94 5.02 2.47 3.74
C GLY A 94 6.27 2.71 4.58
N ALA A 95 7.38 3.09 3.94
CA ALA A 95 8.65 3.33 4.61
C ALA A 95 8.92 4.83 4.78
N ALA A 96 9.24 5.21 6.01
CA ALA A 96 9.64 6.56 6.39
C ALA A 96 11.13 6.73 6.14
N ILE A 97 11.53 7.75 5.39
CA ILE A 97 12.92 7.94 4.98
C ILE A 97 13.54 9.01 5.88
N ASN A 98 14.42 8.63 6.80
CA ASN A 98 15.01 9.56 7.78
C ASN A 98 13.99 10.31 8.64
N GLU A 99 12.78 9.76 8.80
CA GLU A 99 11.69 10.31 9.60
C GLU A 99 11.32 9.32 10.71
N ASP A 100 10.81 9.84 11.84
CA ASP A 100 10.27 9.02 12.93
C ASP A 100 8.74 8.93 12.82
N ALA A 101 8.25 7.74 12.51
CA ALA A 101 6.84 7.45 12.35
C ALA A 101 6.16 6.96 13.65
N THR A 102 6.87 6.87 14.77
CA THR A 102 6.40 6.15 15.98
C THR A 102 5.03 6.61 16.46
N ASP A 103 4.79 7.94 16.46
CA ASP A 103 3.55 8.54 16.96
C ASP A 103 2.53 8.89 15.85
N VAL A 104 2.79 8.46 14.60
CA VAL A 104 1.92 8.79 13.47
C VAL A 104 0.72 7.84 13.39
N ASP A 105 -0.49 8.41 13.45
CA ASP A 105 -1.73 7.71 13.10
C ASP A 105 -1.96 7.77 11.58
N PHE A 106 -1.36 6.83 10.85
CA PHE A 106 -1.49 6.72 9.39
C PHE A 106 -2.93 6.50 8.88
N SER A 107 -3.89 6.20 9.77
CA SER A 107 -5.30 6.13 9.39
C SER A 107 -5.98 7.49 9.32
N ARG A 108 -5.34 8.55 9.84
CA ARG A 108 -5.89 9.91 9.97
C ARG A 108 -4.96 11.02 9.49
N VAL A 109 -3.67 10.76 9.31
CA VAL A 109 -2.68 11.76 8.89
C VAL A 109 -3.05 12.38 7.54
N GLY A 110 -2.80 13.68 7.38
CA GLY A 110 -2.86 14.34 6.07
C GLY A 110 -1.79 13.77 5.14
N PHE A 111 -2.12 13.59 3.86
CA PHE A 111 -1.18 13.10 2.87
C PHE A 111 -1.48 13.65 1.47
N ALA A 112 -0.47 13.64 0.60
CA ALA A 112 -0.60 13.90 -0.83
C ALA A 112 0.22 12.88 -1.63
N ILE A 113 -0.43 12.13 -2.52
CA ILE A 113 0.26 11.20 -3.42
C ILE A 113 1.02 12.03 -4.46
N LYS A 114 2.30 11.71 -4.68
CA LYS A 114 3.13 12.37 -5.69
C LYS A 114 2.78 11.87 -7.08
N GLU A 115 2.65 12.77 -8.04
CA GLU A 115 2.46 12.49 -9.48
C GLU A 115 3.68 11.82 -10.11
#